data_AF-A0AAW8NIB0-F1
#
_entry.id   AF-A0AAW8NIB0-F1
#
_cell.length_a   1.000
_cell.length_b   1.000
_cell.length_c   1.000
_cell.angle_alpha   90.00
_cell.angle_beta   90.00
_cell.angle_gamma   90.00
#
_symmetry.space_group_name_H-M   'P 1'
#
loop_
_entity.id
_entity.type
_entity.pdbx_description
1 polymer ?
#
loop_
_entity_poly.entity_id
_entity_poly.type
_entity_poly.pdbx_seq_one_letter_code
_entity_poly.pdbx_strand_id
1 'polypeptide(L)'
;MFISIKNLINRSPKTVLLALVASLLLITVVIAVSFNKKPTLADGSIIILPVVQTKPSNELDWQSYTRMEQVINQLGTSANSPVLLAEDVIALLTQTSNFIGDQQPIDLTRLFAVSNTALIVETSLTTAPNLQLNYRLISQNQIDLGVLQADSIEQIQAELISLIKQSTSNQFNQTTDRNWFTKALVQSLKAIQYNQTDVAQLKLKALLNSEPKNIVASRLLAQIELKNQQLEQASKRLEQAAEQAEPNHFNQLARVKFIEAQVKLEDNQLELALSLLSQARSFAAKSQDWLYLGYVANWSGHINQRLNRYAQARTQYQLAIEYLKKSGSAADQVSALNKLAELEFIEHNYRQAYAAASQSVVIVNQKKLTHLDQQTFALLSKIENKR
;
A
#
# COMPACT_ATOMS: atom_id res chain seq x y z
N MET A 1 18.09 42.38 -14.05
CA MET A 1 18.31 43.73 -14.63
C MET A 1 18.66 44.67 -13.47
N PHE A 2 19.95 44.86 -13.18
CA PHE A 2 20.38 45.68 -12.04
C PHE A 2 20.30 47.16 -12.42
N ILE A 3 19.41 47.90 -11.77
CA ILE A 3 19.34 49.35 -11.91
C ILE A 3 20.55 49.95 -11.18
N SER A 4 21.42 50.63 -11.93
CA SER A 4 22.61 51.31 -11.40
C SER A 4 22.21 52.39 -10.38
N ILE A 5 22.82 52.37 -9.19
CA ILE A 5 22.58 53.29 -8.07
C ILE A 5 22.72 54.77 -8.49
N LYS A 6 23.54 55.06 -9.52
CA LYS A 6 23.70 56.41 -10.09
C LYS A 6 22.42 57.02 -10.64
N ASN A 7 21.46 56.21 -11.11
CA ASN A 7 20.20 56.72 -11.69
C ASN A 7 19.11 57.02 -10.66
N LEU A 8 19.29 56.66 -9.38
CA LEU A 8 18.36 57.01 -8.30
C LEU A 8 18.60 58.41 -7.73
N ILE A 9 19.81 58.96 -7.88
CA ILE A 9 20.20 60.24 -7.27
C ILE A 9 19.57 61.45 -7.99
N ASN A 10 19.22 61.31 -9.27
CA ASN A 10 18.58 62.36 -10.08
C ASN A 10 17.04 62.32 -10.09
N ARG A 11 16.42 61.43 -9.29
CA ARG A 11 14.97 61.26 -9.23
C ARG A 11 14.40 61.98 -8.01
N SER A 12 13.22 62.58 -8.15
CA SER A 12 12.60 63.33 -7.05
C SER A 12 12.39 62.43 -5.82
N PRO A 13 12.55 62.94 -4.59
CA PRO A 13 12.46 62.13 -3.37
C PRO A 13 11.13 61.35 -3.27
N LYS A 14 10.05 61.87 -3.86
CA LYS A 14 8.75 61.19 -3.97
C LYS A 14 8.81 59.90 -4.80
N THR A 15 9.57 59.89 -5.91
CA THR A 15 9.69 58.70 -6.77
C THR A 15 10.59 57.62 -6.15
N VAL A 16 11.59 58.00 -5.35
CA VAL A 16 12.41 57.04 -4.59
C VAL A 16 11.59 56.40 -3.47
N LEU A 17 10.77 57.20 -2.75
CA LEU A 17 9.86 56.71 -1.71
C LEU A 17 8.82 55.73 -2.30
N LEU A 18 8.21 56.06 -3.45
CA LEU A 18 7.24 55.20 -4.12
C LEU A 18 7.85 53.85 -4.55
N ALA A 19 9.09 53.86 -5.06
CA ALA A 19 9.79 52.64 -5.44
C ALA A 19 10.11 51.75 -4.23
N LEU A 20 10.50 52.35 -3.10
CA LEU A 20 10.74 51.62 -1.84
C LEU A 20 9.46 50.99 -1.29
N VAL A 21 8.35 51.73 -1.27
CA VAL A 21 7.05 51.21 -0.82
C VAL A 21 6.56 50.10 -1.73
N ALA A 22 6.68 50.26 -3.05
CA ALA A 22 6.33 49.22 -4.01
C ALA A 22 7.19 47.95 -3.84
N SER A 23 8.49 48.10 -3.60
CA SER A 23 9.38 46.95 -3.37
C SER A 23 9.09 46.26 -2.03
N LEU A 24 8.75 47.02 -0.98
CA LEU A 24 8.37 46.46 0.31
C LEU A 24 7.05 45.68 0.21
N LEU A 25 6.06 46.23 -0.49
CA LEU A 25 4.78 45.57 -0.80
C LEU A 25 5.01 44.26 -1.56
N LEU A 26 5.88 44.28 -2.57
CA LEU A 26 6.21 43.11 -3.38
C LEU A 26 6.91 42.03 -2.54
N ILE A 27 7.81 42.42 -1.63
CA ILE A 27 8.44 41.50 -0.67
C ILE A 27 7.40 40.91 0.29
N THR A 28 6.51 41.72 0.87
CA THR A 28 5.43 41.19 1.74
C THR A 28 4.49 40.24 0.99
N VAL A 29 4.17 40.51 -0.27
CA VAL A 29 3.35 39.60 -1.10
C VAL A 29 4.11 38.30 -1.37
N VAL A 30 5.40 38.36 -1.72
CA VAL A 30 6.23 37.16 -1.95
C VAL A 30 6.39 36.34 -0.68
N ILE A 31 6.57 37.00 0.47
CA ILE A 31 6.65 36.37 1.80
C ILE A 31 5.30 35.72 2.15
N ALA A 32 4.17 36.43 2.02
CA ALA A 32 2.85 35.89 2.29
C ALA A 32 2.50 34.70 1.37
N VAL A 33 2.87 34.77 0.09
CA VAL A 33 2.68 33.65 -0.86
C VAL A 33 3.59 32.47 -0.52
N SER A 34 4.81 32.72 -0.03
CA SER A 34 5.75 31.65 0.36
C SER A 34 5.37 30.98 1.69
N PHE A 35 4.83 31.73 2.66
CA PHE A 35 4.35 31.19 3.92
C PHE A 35 2.97 30.51 3.82
N ASN A 36 2.18 30.82 2.78
CA ASN A 36 0.90 30.15 2.53
C ASN A 36 1.02 28.81 1.77
N LYS A 37 2.23 28.42 1.32
CA LYS A 37 2.42 27.10 0.74
C LYS A 37 2.49 26.06 1.87
N LYS A 38 1.40 25.29 2.02
CA LYS A 38 1.40 24.11 2.90
C LYS A 38 2.58 23.21 2.52
N PRO A 39 3.36 22.70 3.50
CA PRO A 39 4.45 21.80 3.21
C PRO A 39 3.91 20.55 2.51
N THR A 40 4.49 20.24 1.36
CA THR A 40 4.15 19.05 0.58
C THR A 40 4.56 17.80 1.35
N LEU A 41 3.71 16.79 1.35
CA LEU A 41 4.01 15.51 1.98
C LEU A 41 5.26 14.86 1.39
N ALA A 42 6.02 14.17 2.25
CA ALA A 42 7.17 13.39 1.82
C ALA A 42 6.75 12.18 0.96
N ASP A 43 7.70 11.61 0.22
CA ASP A 43 7.50 10.34 -0.47
C ASP A 43 7.17 9.21 0.52
N GLY A 44 6.25 8.34 0.12
CA GLY A 44 5.76 7.26 0.97
C GLY A 44 4.32 6.89 0.64
N SER A 45 3.86 5.76 1.16
CA SER A 45 2.54 5.25 0.79
C SER A 45 1.40 6.10 1.35
N ILE A 46 0.23 6.01 0.70
CA ILE A 46 -1.02 6.60 1.15
C ILE A 46 -1.95 5.47 1.58
N ILE A 47 -2.49 5.59 2.79
CA ILE A 47 -3.50 4.68 3.35
C ILE A 47 -4.82 5.43 3.40
N ILE A 48 -5.84 4.89 2.74
CA ILE A 48 -7.23 5.32 2.91
C ILE A 48 -7.88 4.35 3.88
N LEU A 49 -8.35 4.83 5.03
CA LEU A 49 -9.08 4.01 6.00
C LEU A 49 -10.56 3.86 5.60
N PRO A 50 -11.29 2.89 6.18
CA PRO A 50 -12.73 2.75 5.96
C PRO A 50 -13.48 4.06 6.20
N VAL A 51 -14.40 4.42 5.30
CA VAL A 51 -15.20 5.66 5.39
C VAL A 51 -16.36 5.45 6.35
N VAL A 52 -16.07 5.54 7.66
CA VAL A 52 -17.00 5.13 8.72
C VAL A 52 -18.24 6.01 8.79
N GLN A 53 -19.37 5.43 9.17
CA GLN A 53 -20.57 6.21 9.46
C GLN A 53 -20.49 6.81 10.85
N THR A 54 -20.88 8.09 10.98
CA THR A 54 -20.86 8.82 12.25
C THR A 54 -21.80 8.21 13.30
N LYS A 55 -22.86 7.53 12.83
CA LYS A 55 -23.76 6.73 13.66
C LYS A 55 -23.76 5.29 13.13
N PRO A 56 -22.83 4.44 13.59
CA PRO A 56 -22.75 3.07 13.11
C PRO A 56 -24.02 2.31 13.50
N SER A 57 -24.56 1.53 12.57
CA SER A 57 -25.61 0.56 12.88
C SER A 57 -25.05 -0.61 13.68
N ASN A 58 -25.90 -1.37 14.38
CA ASN A 58 -25.51 -2.65 14.97
C ASN A 58 -25.17 -3.72 13.92
N GLU A 59 -25.51 -3.49 12.64
CA GLU A 59 -25.06 -4.33 11.54
C GLU A 59 -23.62 -4.01 11.11
N LEU A 60 -22.94 -5.01 10.54
CA LEU A 60 -21.65 -4.83 9.92
C LEU A 60 -21.70 -3.70 8.88
N ASP A 61 -20.90 -2.65 9.09
CA ASP A 61 -20.80 -1.50 8.20
C ASP A 61 -19.92 -1.81 6.96
N TRP A 62 -20.39 -2.74 6.15
CA TRP A 62 -19.70 -3.16 4.92
C TRP A 62 -19.52 -2.01 3.92
N GLN A 63 -20.43 -1.02 3.95
CA GLN A 63 -20.41 0.15 3.07
C GLN A 63 -19.17 1.01 3.28
N SER A 64 -18.61 1.06 4.50
CA SER A 64 -17.38 1.79 4.79
C SER A 64 -16.18 1.27 4.02
N TYR A 65 -16.11 -0.06 3.79
CA TYR A 65 -15.06 -0.69 3.00
C TYR A 65 -15.31 -0.53 1.49
N THR A 66 -16.57 -0.58 1.05
CA THR A 66 -16.94 -0.26 -0.34
C THR A 66 -16.53 1.17 -0.70
N ARG A 67 -16.83 2.16 0.16
CA ARG A 67 -16.47 3.56 -0.06
C ARG A 67 -14.96 3.78 -0.02
N MET A 68 -14.24 3.07 0.84
CA MET A 68 -12.76 3.09 0.86
C MET A 68 -12.19 2.63 -0.48
N GLU A 69 -12.68 1.51 -1.02
CA GLU A 69 -12.26 1.00 -2.33
C GLU A 69 -12.57 2.01 -3.45
N GLN A 70 -13.75 2.64 -3.44
CA GLN A 70 -14.11 3.68 -4.41
C GLN A 70 -13.14 4.87 -4.37
N VAL A 71 -12.83 5.38 -3.17
CA VAL A 71 -11.88 6.49 -3.00
C VAL A 71 -10.49 6.10 -3.49
N ILE A 72 -10.01 4.90 -3.18
CA ILE A 72 -8.72 4.37 -3.66
C ILE A 72 -8.70 4.32 -5.18
N ASN A 73 -9.74 3.75 -5.81
CA ASN A 73 -9.78 3.57 -7.26
C ASN A 73 -9.91 4.88 -8.03
N GLN A 74 -10.63 5.88 -7.50
CA GLN A 74 -10.73 7.19 -8.12
C GLN A 74 -9.49 8.07 -7.86
N LEU A 75 -8.80 7.88 -6.72
CA LEU A 75 -7.52 8.53 -6.44
C LEU A 75 -6.46 8.10 -7.46
N GLY A 76 -6.42 6.80 -7.75
CA GLY A 76 -5.48 6.19 -8.69
C GLY A 76 -4.15 5.83 -8.04
N THR A 77 -3.11 5.63 -8.86
CA THR A 77 -1.78 5.22 -8.41
C THR A 77 -0.73 6.29 -8.67
N SER A 78 0.31 6.34 -7.84
CA SER A 78 1.45 7.23 -8.01
C SER A 78 2.75 6.51 -7.69
N ALA A 79 3.80 6.77 -8.48
CA ALA A 79 5.10 6.12 -8.31
C ALA A 79 5.76 6.46 -6.96
N ASN A 80 5.65 7.72 -6.54
CA ASN A 80 6.30 8.22 -5.31
C ASN A 80 5.36 8.24 -4.09
N SER A 81 4.04 8.19 -4.35
CA SER A 81 3.02 8.08 -3.31
C SER A 81 2.07 6.92 -3.60
N PRO A 82 2.54 5.66 -3.48
CA PRO A 82 1.71 4.52 -3.80
C PRO A 82 0.51 4.44 -2.86
N VAL A 83 -0.68 4.29 -3.45
CA VAL A 83 -1.93 4.11 -2.70
C VAL A 83 -2.12 2.63 -2.46
N LEU A 84 -2.27 2.23 -1.19
CA LEU A 84 -2.54 0.84 -0.86
C LEU A 84 -3.95 0.46 -1.32
N LEU A 85 -4.12 -0.77 -1.84
CA LEU A 85 -5.45 -1.29 -2.18
C LEU A 85 -6.23 -1.62 -0.90
N ALA A 86 -7.56 -1.66 -0.99
CA ALA A 86 -8.41 -1.93 0.17
C ALA A 86 -8.03 -3.24 0.90
N GLU A 87 -7.68 -4.28 0.14
CA GLU A 87 -7.24 -5.56 0.70
C GLU A 87 -5.94 -5.43 1.50
N ASP A 88 -5.00 -4.60 1.04
CA ASP A 88 -3.72 -4.39 1.71
C ASP A 88 -3.92 -3.57 2.98
N VAL A 89 -4.82 -2.57 2.94
CA VAL A 89 -5.21 -1.82 4.13
C VAL A 89 -5.85 -2.74 5.17
N ILE A 90 -6.78 -3.62 4.77
CA ILE A 90 -7.42 -4.58 5.68
C ILE A 90 -6.41 -5.56 6.27
N ALA A 91 -5.49 -6.07 5.45
CA ALA A 91 -4.41 -6.95 5.93
C ALA A 91 -3.52 -6.22 6.95
N LEU A 92 -3.17 -4.96 6.69
CA LEU A 92 -2.37 -4.13 7.58
C LEU A 92 -3.10 -3.82 8.90
N LEU A 93 -4.39 -3.50 8.85
CA LEU A 93 -5.21 -3.28 10.05
C LEU A 93 -5.26 -4.55 10.93
N THR A 94 -5.33 -5.73 10.31
CA THR A 94 -5.28 -7.03 11.02
C THR A 94 -3.99 -7.17 11.84
N GLN A 95 -2.84 -6.74 11.29
CA GLN A 95 -1.56 -6.77 11.99
C GLN A 95 -1.51 -5.81 13.20
N THR A 96 -2.40 -4.82 13.22
CA THR A 96 -2.60 -3.89 14.35
C THR A 96 -3.77 -4.27 15.25
N SER A 97 -4.27 -5.52 15.12
CA SER A 97 -5.39 -6.05 15.90
C SER A 97 -6.72 -5.31 15.69
N ASN A 98 -6.92 -4.72 14.51
CA ASN A 98 -8.18 -4.10 14.09
C ASN A 98 -8.87 -4.99 13.05
N PHE A 99 -9.94 -5.68 13.44
CA PHE A 99 -10.68 -6.58 12.57
C PHE A 99 -11.99 -5.95 12.07
N ILE A 100 -12.51 -6.47 10.95
CA ILE A 100 -13.73 -5.98 10.32
C ILE A 100 -14.92 -6.15 11.27
N GLY A 101 -15.57 -5.03 11.57
CA GLY A 101 -16.73 -4.97 12.47
C GLY A 101 -16.38 -4.86 13.95
N ASP A 102 -15.10 -4.73 14.29
CA ASP A 102 -14.69 -4.33 15.64
C ASP A 102 -15.01 -2.86 15.86
N GLN A 103 -15.37 -2.49 17.09
CA GLN A 103 -15.63 -1.10 17.47
C GLN A 103 -14.42 -0.42 18.10
N GLN A 104 -13.28 -1.11 18.17
CA GLN A 104 -12.07 -0.55 18.74
C GLN A 104 -11.53 0.56 17.82
N PRO A 105 -11.03 1.67 18.39
CA PRO A 105 -10.39 2.71 17.60
C PRO A 105 -9.12 2.15 16.96
N ILE A 106 -8.87 2.56 15.72
CA ILE A 106 -7.66 2.18 14.99
C ILE A 106 -6.45 2.82 15.68
N ASP A 107 -5.45 2.02 16.02
CA ASP A 107 -4.18 2.51 16.56
C ASP A 107 -3.33 3.12 15.44
N LEU A 108 -3.55 4.41 15.18
CA LEU A 108 -2.85 5.18 14.16
C LEU A 108 -1.34 5.23 14.42
N THR A 109 -0.91 5.27 15.69
CA THR A 109 0.50 5.29 16.06
C THR A 109 1.15 3.97 15.64
N ARG A 110 0.50 2.85 15.93
CA ARG A 110 0.97 1.54 15.49
C ARG A 110 0.95 1.43 13.98
N LEU A 111 -0.08 1.94 13.31
CA LEU A 111 -0.20 1.92 11.86
C LEU A 111 0.98 2.63 11.18
N PHE A 112 1.32 3.87 11.59
CA PHE A 112 2.54 4.56 11.13
C PHE A 112 3.82 3.82 11.49
N ALA A 113 3.86 3.17 12.65
CA ALA A 113 5.04 2.43 13.08
C ALA A 113 5.26 1.16 12.27
N VAL A 114 4.23 0.49 11.76
CA VAL A 114 4.40 -0.74 10.96
C VAL A 114 4.47 -0.47 9.45
N SER A 115 3.95 0.69 9.02
CA SER A 115 4.03 1.12 7.63
C SER A 115 5.16 2.13 7.40
N ASN A 116 5.46 2.41 6.14
CA ASN A 116 6.23 3.59 5.72
C ASN A 116 5.30 4.62 5.05
N THR A 117 4.13 4.81 5.64
CA THR A 117 3.08 5.67 5.10
C THR A 117 3.41 7.13 5.34
N ALA A 118 3.28 7.92 4.28
CA ALA A 118 3.40 9.37 4.33
C ALA A 118 2.09 10.04 4.74
N LEU A 119 0.95 9.42 4.39
CA LEU A 119 -0.38 9.95 4.63
C LEU A 119 -1.39 8.86 5.01
N ILE A 120 -2.06 9.04 6.14
CA ILE A 120 -3.26 8.28 6.52
C ILE A 120 -4.47 9.20 6.38
N VAL A 121 -5.48 8.71 5.66
CA VAL A 121 -6.75 9.41 5.45
C VAL A 121 -7.81 8.74 6.29
N GLU A 122 -8.24 9.41 7.36
CA GLU A 122 -9.37 9.00 8.19
C GLU A 122 -10.59 9.84 7.81
N THR A 123 -11.75 9.22 7.67
CA THR A 123 -12.98 9.91 7.28
C THR A 123 -14.19 9.37 8.02
N SER A 124 -15.13 10.27 8.33
CA SER A 124 -16.44 9.92 8.87
C SER A 124 -17.53 10.60 8.05
N LEU A 125 -18.53 9.85 7.62
CA LEU A 125 -19.65 10.33 6.81
C LEU A 125 -20.92 10.44 7.65
N THR A 126 -21.66 11.54 7.51
CA THR A 126 -23.04 11.66 7.98
C THR A 126 -24.00 11.28 6.85
N THR A 127 -25.13 10.65 7.17
CA THR A 127 -26.14 10.30 6.16
C THR A 127 -27.06 11.49 5.86
N ALA A 128 -27.77 11.42 4.72
CA ALA A 128 -28.79 12.39 4.32
C ALA A 128 -29.79 12.70 5.46
N PRO A 129 -30.35 13.92 5.52
CA PRO A 129 -30.33 14.98 4.49
C PRO A 129 -29.07 15.86 4.48
N ASN A 130 -28.26 15.83 5.54
CA ASN A 130 -27.06 16.67 5.64
C ASN A 130 -25.81 15.80 5.43
N LEU A 131 -25.47 15.56 4.16
CA LEU A 131 -24.30 14.78 3.79
C LEU A 131 -23.02 15.61 4.06
N GLN A 132 -22.27 15.19 5.07
CA GLN A 132 -21.03 15.81 5.48
C GLN A 132 -19.96 14.72 5.64
N LEU A 133 -18.76 15.00 5.17
CA LEU A 133 -17.61 14.14 5.35
C LEU A 133 -16.59 14.91 6.19
N ASN A 134 -16.45 14.49 7.45
CA ASN A 134 -15.33 14.95 8.27
C ASN A 134 -14.10 14.14 7.85
N TYR A 135 -12.98 14.81 7.61
CA TYR A 135 -11.72 14.15 7.26
C TYR A 135 -10.60 14.56 8.19
N ARG A 136 -9.62 13.66 8.32
CA ARG A 136 -8.31 13.93 8.90
C ARG A 136 -7.25 13.36 7.97
N LEU A 137 -6.45 14.24 7.37
CA LEU A 137 -5.24 13.92 6.64
C LEU A 137 -4.06 13.96 7.61
N ILE A 138 -3.58 12.78 8.00
CA ILE A 138 -2.59 12.62 9.06
C ILE A 138 -1.25 12.25 8.41
N SER A 139 -0.22 13.05 8.66
CA SER A 139 1.18 12.71 8.36
C SER A 139 1.99 12.61 9.65
N GLN A 140 3.28 12.28 9.56
CA GLN A 140 4.16 12.20 10.73
C GLN A 140 4.23 13.52 11.52
N ASN A 141 4.09 14.66 10.84
CA ASN A 141 4.35 15.98 11.43
C ASN A 141 3.14 16.92 11.43
N GLN A 142 2.04 16.57 10.75
CA GLN A 142 0.88 17.44 10.63
C GLN A 142 -0.43 16.65 10.58
N ILE A 143 -1.50 17.28 11.06
CA ILE A 143 -2.88 16.79 10.91
C ILE A 143 -3.69 17.92 10.29
N ASP A 144 -4.13 17.70 9.05
CA ASP A 144 -5.04 18.59 8.35
C ASP A 144 -6.45 18.02 8.47
N LEU A 145 -7.35 18.75 9.13
CA LEU A 145 -8.73 18.33 9.37
C LEU A 145 -9.73 19.34 8.82
N GLY A 146 -10.90 18.85 8.43
CA GLY A 146 -11.98 19.70 7.94
C GLY A 146 -13.25 18.93 7.67
N VAL A 147 -14.23 19.64 7.10
CA VAL A 147 -15.54 19.11 6.75
C VAL A 147 -15.83 19.46 5.30
N LEU A 148 -16.16 18.44 4.51
CA LEU A 148 -16.71 18.60 3.17
C LEU A 148 -18.23 18.49 3.24
N GLN A 149 -18.92 19.25 2.40
CA GLN A 149 -20.37 19.23 2.28
C GLN A 149 -20.72 19.17 0.80
N ALA A 150 -21.60 18.25 0.44
CA ALA A 150 -22.02 18.07 -0.94
C ALA A 150 -23.43 17.49 -0.99
N ASP A 151 -24.05 17.56 -2.17
CA ASP A 151 -25.40 17.05 -2.39
C ASP A 151 -25.41 15.53 -2.66
N SER A 152 -24.25 14.93 -2.96
CA SER A 152 -24.12 13.49 -3.21
C SER A 152 -22.80 12.89 -2.69
N ILE A 153 -22.81 11.57 -2.48
CA ILE A 153 -21.63 10.81 -2.04
C ILE A 153 -20.53 10.88 -3.11
N GLU A 154 -20.90 10.88 -4.38
CA GLU A 154 -19.96 10.95 -5.49
C GLU A 154 -19.23 12.28 -5.50
N GLN A 155 -19.96 13.39 -5.29
CA GLN A 155 -19.36 14.72 -5.21
C GLN A 155 -18.44 14.84 -4.00
N ILE A 156 -18.87 14.38 -2.82
CA ILE A 156 -18.05 14.47 -1.60
C ILE A 156 -16.77 13.62 -1.70
N GLN A 157 -16.83 12.48 -2.37
CA GLN A 157 -15.66 11.65 -2.67
C GLN A 157 -14.72 12.36 -3.65
N ALA A 158 -15.24 12.96 -4.72
CA ALA A 158 -14.44 13.71 -5.67
C ALA A 158 -13.70 14.89 -5.02
N GLU A 159 -14.36 15.61 -4.11
CA GLU A 159 -13.75 16.69 -3.33
C GLU A 159 -12.65 16.16 -2.40
N LEU A 160 -12.89 15.05 -1.70
CA LEU A 160 -11.87 14.39 -0.87
C LEU A 160 -10.65 13.98 -1.70
N ILE A 161 -10.85 13.41 -2.87
CA ILE A 161 -9.75 12.99 -3.77
C ILE A 161 -8.94 14.19 -4.24
N SER A 162 -9.60 15.29 -4.61
CA SER A 162 -8.93 16.54 -4.97
C SER A 162 -8.06 17.05 -3.81
N LEU A 163 -8.59 17.00 -2.59
CA LEU A 163 -7.89 17.42 -1.38
C LEU A 163 -6.66 16.54 -1.10
N ILE A 164 -6.78 15.22 -1.22
CA ILE A 164 -5.65 14.29 -1.08
C ILE A 164 -4.59 14.58 -2.15
N LYS A 165 -4.99 14.75 -3.42
CA LYS A 165 -4.03 15.05 -4.51
C LYS A 165 -3.28 16.35 -4.24
N GLN A 166 -3.97 17.41 -3.79
CA GLN A 166 -3.36 18.70 -3.44
C GLN A 166 -2.39 18.62 -2.25
N SER A 167 -2.57 17.65 -1.34
CA SER A 167 -1.66 17.45 -0.21
C SER A 167 -0.29 16.87 -0.62
N THR A 168 -0.21 16.34 -1.85
CA THR A 168 1.01 15.75 -2.42
C THR A 168 1.48 16.55 -3.64
N SER A 169 2.78 16.54 -3.93
CA SER A 169 3.31 17.10 -5.20
C SER A 169 3.32 16.09 -6.35
N ASN A 170 2.72 14.92 -6.14
CA ASN A 170 2.90 13.76 -7.01
C ASN A 170 1.78 13.64 -8.06
N GLN A 171 2.13 13.16 -9.24
CA GLN A 171 1.15 12.86 -10.28
C GLN A 171 0.49 11.50 -10.01
N PHE A 172 -0.82 11.46 -10.22
CA PHE A 172 -1.63 10.26 -10.11
C PHE A 172 -2.12 9.83 -11.49
N ASN A 173 -1.92 8.56 -11.79
CA ASN A 173 -2.50 7.91 -12.95
C ASN A 173 -3.84 7.31 -12.53
N GLN A 174 -4.89 7.58 -13.32
CA GLN A 174 -6.18 6.96 -13.08
C GLN A 174 -6.05 5.44 -13.20
N THR A 175 -6.71 4.76 -12.27
CA THR A 175 -6.93 3.32 -12.33
C THR A 175 -8.33 3.06 -12.89
N THR A 176 -8.59 1.84 -13.32
CA THR A 176 -9.93 1.47 -13.77
C THR A 176 -10.89 1.53 -12.58
N ASP A 177 -11.98 2.28 -12.71
CA ASP A 177 -13.02 2.34 -11.70
C ASP A 177 -13.74 0.99 -11.62
N ARG A 178 -13.54 0.25 -10.53
CA ARG A 178 -14.28 -0.99 -10.24
C ARG A 178 -14.58 -1.09 -8.76
N ASN A 179 -15.70 -1.72 -8.43
CA ASN A 179 -16.17 -1.83 -7.06
C ASN A 179 -16.35 -3.30 -6.67
N TRP A 180 -15.24 -3.99 -6.39
CA TRP A 180 -15.25 -5.41 -6.03
C TRP A 180 -15.79 -5.67 -4.62
N PHE A 181 -15.75 -4.64 -3.76
CA PHE A 181 -16.08 -4.71 -2.34
C PHE A 181 -17.59 -4.67 -2.11
N THR A 182 -18.25 -5.80 -2.32
CA THR A 182 -19.67 -6.01 -1.98
C THR A 182 -19.83 -6.47 -0.53
N LYS A 183 -21.06 -6.43 0.01
CA LYS A 183 -21.39 -6.97 1.34
C LYS A 183 -20.86 -8.39 1.53
N ALA A 184 -21.01 -9.26 0.52
CA ALA A 184 -20.56 -10.64 0.57
C ALA A 184 -19.02 -10.76 0.63
N LEU A 185 -18.30 -9.93 -0.13
CA LEU A 185 -16.85 -9.92 -0.10
C LEU A 185 -16.31 -9.44 1.27
N VAL A 186 -16.87 -8.35 1.81
CA VAL A 186 -16.47 -7.83 3.14
C VAL A 186 -16.72 -8.86 4.24
N GLN A 187 -17.86 -9.55 4.20
CA GLN A 187 -18.14 -10.65 5.14
C GLN A 187 -17.18 -11.82 4.98
N SER A 188 -16.72 -12.11 3.76
CA SER A 188 -15.72 -13.16 3.51
C SER A 188 -14.36 -12.76 4.07
N LEU A 189 -13.94 -11.52 3.87
CA LEU A 189 -12.72 -10.96 4.44
C LEU A 189 -12.75 -10.97 5.97
N LYS A 190 -13.89 -10.62 6.59
CA LYS A 190 -14.10 -10.77 8.02
C LYS A 190 -13.88 -12.23 8.46
N ALA A 191 -14.51 -13.19 7.79
CA ALA A 191 -14.34 -14.60 8.13
C ALA A 191 -12.87 -15.05 8.01
N ILE A 192 -12.13 -14.60 6.98
CA ILE A 192 -10.69 -14.86 6.83
C ILE A 192 -9.90 -14.29 8.02
N GLN A 193 -10.17 -13.04 8.38
CA GLN A 193 -9.55 -12.32 9.49
C GLN A 193 -9.71 -13.05 10.83
N TYR A 194 -10.88 -13.65 11.05
CA TYR A 194 -11.20 -14.45 12.23
C TYR A 194 -10.83 -15.94 12.09
N ASN A 195 -10.06 -16.31 11.05
CA ASN A 195 -9.63 -17.68 10.76
C ASN A 195 -10.81 -18.68 10.59
N GLN A 196 -11.98 -18.19 10.18
CA GLN A 196 -13.19 -18.97 9.88
C GLN A 196 -13.17 -19.39 8.40
N THR A 197 -12.18 -20.19 8.02
CA THR A 197 -11.89 -20.54 6.62
C THR A 197 -13.08 -21.19 5.91
N ASP A 198 -13.83 -22.08 6.56
CA ASP A 198 -15.01 -22.73 5.98
C ASP A 198 -16.13 -21.72 5.66
N VAL A 199 -16.34 -20.76 6.57
CA VAL A 199 -17.34 -19.69 6.39
C VAL A 199 -16.92 -18.78 5.25
N ALA A 200 -15.64 -18.41 5.17
CA ALA A 200 -15.11 -17.62 4.07
C ALA A 200 -15.27 -18.36 2.73
N GLN A 201 -14.93 -19.64 2.67
CA GLN A 201 -15.04 -20.46 1.47
C GLN A 201 -16.49 -20.54 0.97
N LEU A 202 -17.45 -20.78 1.86
CA LEU A 202 -18.87 -20.84 1.52
C LEU A 202 -19.37 -19.50 0.97
N LYS A 203 -19.01 -18.38 1.60
CA LYS A 203 -19.41 -17.04 1.17
C LYS A 203 -18.80 -16.65 -0.18
N LEU A 204 -17.52 -16.96 -0.40
CA LEU A 204 -16.84 -16.69 -1.66
C LEU A 204 -17.42 -17.53 -2.81
N LYS A 205 -17.73 -18.81 -2.57
CA LYS A 205 -18.44 -19.66 -3.55
C LYS A 205 -19.81 -19.08 -3.90
N ALA A 206 -20.58 -18.66 -2.89
CA ALA A 206 -21.88 -18.03 -3.12
C ALA A 206 -21.76 -16.72 -3.92
N LEU A 207 -20.77 -15.88 -3.60
CA LEU A 207 -20.48 -14.65 -4.34
C LEU A 207 -20.12 -14.94 -5.81
N LEU A 208 -19.28 -15.94 -6.07
CA LEU A 208 -18.89 -16.30 -7.44
C LEU A 208 -20.02 -16.93 -8.26
N ASN A 209 -21.07 -17.45 -7.62
CA ASN A 209 -22.28 -17.88 -8.34
C ASN A 209 -23.08 -16.69 -8.88
N SER A 210 -23.11 -15.56 -8.16
CA SER A 210 -23.80 -14.34 -8.61
C SER A 210 -22.91 -13.39 -9.42
N GLU A 211 -21.62 -13.35 -9.11
CA GLU A 211 -20.62 -12.47 -9.71
C GLU A 211 -19.41 -13.28 -10.19
N PRO A 212 -19.53 -14.10 -11.24
CA PRO A 212 -18.47 -15.02 -11.68
C PRO A 212 -17.18 -14.31 -12.09
N LYS A 213 -17.26 -13.03 -12.49
CA LYS A 213 -16.12 -12.20 -12.90
C LYS A 213 -15.44 -11.48 -11.73
N ASN A 214 -15.85 -11.71 -10.48
CA ASN A 214 -15.22 -11.08 -9.31
C ASN A 214 -13.83 -11.67 -9.06
N ILE A 215 -12.82 -11.07 -9.70
CA ILE A 215 -11.42 -11.54 -9.68
C ILE A 215 -10.84 -11.60 -8.27
N VAL A 216 -11.25 -10.67 -7.39
CA VAL A 216 -10.82 -10.64 -5.99
C VAL A 216 -11.38 -11.86 -5.25
N ALA A 217 -12.67 -12.13 -5.39
CA ALA A 217 -13.30 -13.30 -4.78
C ALA A 217 -12.70 -14.62 -5.31
N SER A 218 -12.46 -14.72 -6.62
CA SER A 218 -11.81 -15.88 -7.24
C SER A 218 -10.40 -16.10 -6.68
N ARG A 219 -9.59 -15.04 -6.56
CA ARG A 219 -8.25 -15.14 -5.98
C ARG A 219 -8.28 -15.52 -4.50
N LEU A 220 -9.14 -14.91 -3.69
CA LEU A 220 -9.23 -15.23 -2.26
C LEU A 220 -9.67 -16.69 -2.04
N LEU A 221 -10.59 -17.18 -2.87
CA LEU A 221 -11.00 -18.58 -2.83
C LEU A 221 -9.85 -19.51 -3.24
N ALA A 222 -9.11 -19.17 -4.29
CA ALA A 222 -7.92 -19.94 -4.69
C ALA A 222 -6.83 -19.95 -3.62
N GLN A 223 -6.66 -18.87 -2.85
CA GLN A 223 -5.73 -18.83 -1.71
C GLN A 223 -6.17 -19.78 -0.58
N ILE A 224 -7.47 -19.90 -0.33
CA ILE A 224 -8.01 -20.89 0.61
C ILE A 224 -7.79 -22.31 0.09
N GLU A 225 -8.09 -22.55 -1.19
CA GLU A 225 -7.87 -23.85 -1.85
C GLU A 225 -6.38 -24.27 -1.81
N LEU A 226 -5.45 -23.33 -2.06
CA LEU A 226 -4.01 -23.54 -1.92
C LEU A 226 -3.63 -23.97 -0.50
N LYS A 227 -4.10 -23.25 0.53
CA LYS A 227 -3.85 -23.61 1.94
C LYS A 227 -4.40 -25.00 2.29
N ASN A 228 -5.50 -25.40 1.66
CA ASN A 228 -6.13 -26.70 1.83
C ASN A 228 -5.55 -27.79 0.91
N GLN A 229 -4.42 -27.53 0.22
CA GLN A 229 -3.75 -28.46 -0.70
C GLN A 229 -4.62 -28.87 -1.91
N GLN A 230 -5.62 -28.07 -2.27
CA GLN A 230 -6.51 -28.27 -3.41
C GLN A 230 -5.92 -27.62 -4.67
N LEU A 231 -4.69 -28.02 -5.02
CA LEU A 231 -3.86 -27.33 -6.03
C LEU A 231 -4.51 -27.26 -7.42
N GLU A 232 -5.17 -28.34 -7.87
CA GLU A 232 -5.87 -28.37 -9.16
C GLU A 232 -7.03 -27.37 -9.21
N GLN A 233 -7.84 -27.33 -8.15
CA GLN A 233 -8.98 -26.40 -8.04
C GLN A 233 -8.49 -24.95 -8.04
N ALA A 234 -7.44 -24.66 -7.27
CA ALA A 234 -6.82 -23.35 -7.23
C ALA A 234 -6.27 -22.93 -8.60
N SER A 235 -5.54 -23.82 -9.29
CA SER A 235 -4.98 -23.54 -10.64
C SER A 235 -6.09 -23.20 -11.63
N LYS A 236 -7.10 -24.07 -11.76
CA LYS A 236 -8.21 -23.88 -12.67
C LYS A 236 -8.95 -22.56 -12.40
N ARG A 237 -9.16 -22.23 -11.13
CA ARG A 237 -9.84 -20.98 -10.74
C ARG A 237 -9.04 -19.75 -11.13
N LEU A 238 -7.73 -19.77 -10.92
CA LEU A 238 -6.84 -18.65 -11.25
C LEU A 238 -6.69 -18.46 -12.76
N GLU A 239 -6.60 -19.55 -13.52
CA GLU A 239 -6.61 -19.54 -14.98
C GLU A 239 -7.91 -18.90 -15.50
N GLN A 240 -9.08 -19.37 -15.03
CA GLN A 240 -10.38 -18.80 -15.39
C GLN A 240 -10.49 -17.32 -15.00
N ALA A 241 -10.02 -16.95 -13.81
CA ALA A 241 -10.04 -15.56 -13.36
C ALA A 241 -9.16 -14.65 -14.22
N ALA A 242 -8.01 -15.14 -14.69
CA ALA A 242 -7.13 -14.40 -15.59
C ALA A 242 -7.72 -14.25 -17.00
N GLU A 243 -8.38 -15.29 -17.53
CA GLU A 243 -9.05 -15.26 -18.84
C GLU A 243 -10.25 -14.30 -18.87
N GLN A 244 -11.00 -14.24 -17.77
CA GLN A 244 -12.18 -13.39 -17.63
C GLN A 244 -11.86 -11.96 -17.20
N ALA A 245 -10.62 -11.67 -16.83
CA ALA A 245 -10.20 -10.35 -16.38
C ALA A 245 -10.36 -9.35 -17.53
N GLU A 246 -11.15 -8.30 -17.32
CA GLU A 246 -11.28 -7.27 -18.35
C GLU A 246 -9.95 -6.50 -18.51
N PRO A 247 -9.75 -5.84 -19.67
CA PRO A 247 -8.51 -5.11 -19.95
C PRO A 247 -8.13 -4.10 -18.86
N ASN A 248 -6.82 -3.86 -18.71
CA ASN A 248 -6.21 -2.88 -17.80
C ASN A 248 -6.27 -3.18 -16.29
N HIS A 249 -6.71 -4.38 -15.90
CA HIS A 249 -6.70 -4.85 -14.52
C HIS A 249 -5.35 -5.38 -14.03
N PHE A 250 -4.30 -4.59 -14.28
CA PHE A 250 -2.94 -5.04 -14.09
C PHE A 250 -2.60 -5.32 -12.62
N ASN A 251 -3.15 -4.58 -11.66
CA ASN A 251 -2.94 -4.88 -10.24
C ASN A 251 -3.50 -6.27 -9.88
N GLN A 252 -4.78 -6.54 -10.15
CA GLN A 252 -5.41 -7.81 -9.79
C GLN A 252 -4.87 -8.98 -10.62
N LEU A 253 -4.53 -8.77 -11.90
CA LEU A 253 -3.84 -9.78 -12.71
C LEU A 253 -2.46 -10.13 -12.15
N ALA A 254 -1.71 -9.16 -11.65
CA ALA A 254 -0.45 -9.43 -10.97
C ALA A 254 -0.67 -10.35 -9.76
N ARG A 255 -1.71 -10.08 -8.95
CA ARG A 255 -2.04 -10.89 -7.78
C ARG A 255 -2.50 -12.29 -8.15
N VAL A 256 -3.32 -12.44 -9.21
CA VAL A 256 -3.75 -13.75 -9.71
C VAL A 256 -2.53 -14.57 -10.15
N LYS A 257 -1.66 -14.01 -11.01
CA LYS A 257 -0.45 -14.71 -11.48
C LYS A 257 0.53 -15.01 -10.35
N PHE A 258 0.60 -14.15 -9.34
CA PHE A 258 1.40 -14.40 -8.15
C PHE A 258 0.89 -15.62 -7.36
N ILE A 259 -0.41 -15.72 -7.08
CA ILE A 259 -0.97 -16.90 -6.39
C ILE A 259 -0.84 -18.16 -7.26
N GLU A 260 -1.03 -18.04 -8.58
CA GLU A 260 -0.85 -19.16 -9.51
C GLU A 260 0.58 -19.71 -9.45
N ALA A 261 1.57 -18.82 -9.37
CA ALA A 261 2.97 -19.22 -9.17
C ALA A 261 3.19 -19.95 -7.84
N GLN A 262 2.51 -19.54 -6.76
CA GLN A 262 2.57 -20.25 -5.48
C GLN A 262 1.95 -21.65 -5.58
N VAL A 263 0.82 -21.80 -6.30
CA VAL A 263 0.23 -23.12 -6.57
C VAL A 263 1.23 -24.01 -7.31
N LYS A 264 1.88 -23.51 -8.37
CA LYS A 264 2.89 -24.28 -9.12
C LYS A 264 4.14 -24.58 -8.28
N LEU A 265 4.49 -23.71 -7.34
CA LEU A 265 5.60 -23.94 -6.42
C LEU A 265 5.31 -25.09 -5.45
N GLU A 266 4.11 -25.13 -4.88
CA GLU A 266 3.67 -26.24 -4.01
C GLU A 266 3.61 -27.56 -4.80
N ASP A 267 3.24 -27.51 -6.09
CA ASP A 267 3.30 -28.65 -7.00
C ASP A 267 4.72 -28.97 -7.54
N ASN A 268 5.76 -28.35 -6.94
CA ASN A 268 7.17 -28.52 -7.31
C ASN A 268 7.53 -28.18 -8.78
N GLN A 269 6.68 -27.42 -9.48
CA GLN A 269 6.89 -26.96 -10.85
C GLN A 269 7.66 -25.63 -10.88
N LEU A 270 8.91 -25.65 -10.42
CA LEU A 270 9.72 -24.46 -10.12
C LEU A 270 9.91 -23.50 -11.32
N GLU A 271 10.19 -24.01 -12.52
CA GLU A 271 10.38 -23.17 -13.71
C GLU A 271 9.07 -22.53 -14.18
N LEU A 272 7.94 -23.27 -14.07
CA LEU A 272 6.64 -22.71 -14.40
C LEU A 272 6.25 -21.62 -13.40
N ALA A 273 6.53 -21.83 -12.12
CA ALA A 273 6.35 -20.80 -11.10
C ALA A 273 7.17 -19.53 -11.41
N LEU A 274 8.43 -19.65 -11.85
CA LEU A 274 9.24 -18.50 -12.29
C LEU A 274 8.64 -17.79 -13.52
N SER A 275 8.09 -18.53 -14.48
CA SER A 275 7.40 -17.94 -15.64
C SER A 275 6.16 -17.13 -15.22
N LEU A 276 5.36 -17.68 -14.31
CA LEU A 276 4.19 -16.99 -13.76
C LEU A 276 4.56 -15.76 -12.93
N LEU A 277 5.64 -15.83 -12.14
CA LEU A 277 6.18 -14.67 -11.42
C LEU A 277 6.67 -13.59 -12.38
N SER A 278 7.27 -13.94 -13.52
CA SER A 278 7.65 -12.97 -14.55
C SER A 278 6.42 -12.25 -15.13
N GLN A 279 5.32 -12.97 -15.38
CA GLN A 279 4.06 -12.37 -15.80
C GLN A 279 3.49 -11.45 -14.71
N ALA A 280 3.48 -11.91 -13.45
CA ALA A 280 3.04 -11.10 -12.32
C ALA A 280 3.85 -9.80 -12.19
N ARG A 281 5.18 -9.86 -12.37
CA ARG A 281 6.06 -8.69 -12.38
C ARG A 281 5.67 -7.69 -13.45
N SER A 282 5.40 -8.16 -14.67
CA SER A 282 4.99 -7.30 -15.80
C SER A 282 3.70 -6.54 -15.48
N PHE A 283 2.71 -7.23 -14.92
CA PHE A 283 1.45 -6.61 -14.51
C PHE A 283 1.61 -5.65 -13.32
N ALA A 284 2.38 -6.02 -12.30
CA ALA A 284 2.66 -5.16 -11.15
C ALA A 284 3.40 -3.89 -11.58
N ALA A 285 4.35 -3.99 -12.52
CA ALA A 285 5.07 -2.84 -13.06
C ALA A 285 4.13 -1.87 -13.82
N LYS A 286 3.18 -2.40 -14.62
CA LYS A 286 2.19 -1.58 -15.34
C LYS A 286 1.24 -0.82 -14.41
N SER A 287 0.95 -1.39 -13.23
CA SER A 287 0.08 -0.78 -12.22
C SER A 287 0.84 -0.03 -11.12
N GLN A 288 2.18 -0.03 -11.16
CA GLN A 288 3.05 0.52 -10.12
C GLN A 288 2.78 -0.07 -8.72
N ASP A 289 2.36 -1.34 -8.66
CA ASP A 289 2.14 -2.07 -7.40
C ASP A 289 3.49 -2.51 -6.81
N TRP A 290 4.13 -1.61 -6.04
CA TRP A 290 5.41 -1.86 -5.41
C TRP A 290 5.38 -3.02 -4.40
N LEU A 291 4.24 -3.26 -3.75
CA LEU A 291 4.09 -4.35 -2.80
C LEU A 291 4.23 -5.69 -3.53
N TYR A 292 3.50 -5.87 -4.63
CA TYR A 292 3.57 -7.09 -5.43
C TYR A 292 4.86 -7.22 -6.23
N LEU A 293 5.50 -6.13 -6.66
CA LEU A 293 6.87 -6.19 -7.19
C LEU A 293 7.83 -6.77 -6.14
N GLY A 294 7.68 -6.37 -4.87
CA GLY A 294 8.42 -6.90 -3.73
C GLY A 294 8.17 -8.38 -3.49
N TYR A 295 6.90 -8.80 -3.41
CA TYR A 295 6.54 -10.20 -3.24
C TYR A 295 7.04 -11.09 -4.37
N VAL A 296 6.86 -10.66 -5.62
CA VAL A 296 7.30 -11.40 -6.81
C VAL A 296 8.81 -11.59 -6.82
N ALA A 297 9.57 -10.54 -6.49
CA ALA A 297 11.02 -10.62 -6.39
C ALA A 297 11.43 -11.56 -5.23
N ASN A 298 10.80 -11.47 -4.07
CA ASN A 298 11.14 -12.31 -2.92
C ASN A 298 10.92 -13.81 -3.23
N TRP A 299 9.77 -14.16 -3.83
CA TRP A 299 9.48 -15.53 -4.24
C TRP A 299 10.35 -16.01 -5.39
N SER A 300 10.69 -15.13 -6.34
CA SER A 300 11.66 -15.45 -7.39
C SER A 300 13.04 -15.77 -6.79
N GLY A 301 13.45 -15.04 -5.76
CA GLY A 301 14.67 -15.31 -5.01
C GLY A 301 14.64 -16.69 -4.36
N HIS A 302 13.55 -17.00 -3.67
CA HIS A 302 13.34 -18.30 -3.03
C HIS A 302 13.40 -19.47 -4.01
N ILE A 303 12.72 -19.35 -5.16
CA ILE A 303 12.73 -20.42 -6.17
C ILE A 303 14.11 -20.57 -6.81
N ASN A 304 14.80 -19.47 -7.14
CA ASN A 304 16.16 -19.54 -7.67
C ASN A 304 17.12 -20.19 -6.66
N GLN A 305 16.99 -19.90 -5.36
CA GLN A 305 17.77 -20.56 -4.31
C GLN A 305 17.51 -22.08 -4.29
N ARG A 306 16.25 -22.53 -4.41
CA ARG A 306 15.91 -23.96 -4.52
C ARG A 306 16.49 -24.63 -5.77
N LEU A 307 16.68 -23.85 -6.85
CA LEU A 307 17.32 -24.31 -8.09
C LEU A 307 18.85 -24.18 -8.06
N ASN A 308 19.47 -23.83 -6.92
CA ASN A 308 20.90 -23.53 -6.77
C ASN A 308 21.40 -22.37 -7.67
N ARG A 309 20.50 -21.50 -8.11
CA ARG A 309 20.78 -20.29 -8.90
C ARG A 309 21.07 -19.11 -7.97
N TYR A 310 22.11 -19.24 -7.15
CA TYR A 310 22.34 -18.34 -6.02
C TYR A 310 22.61 -16.87 -6.43
N ALA A 311 23.31 -16.65 -7.54
CA ALA A 311 23.52 -15.31 -8.08
C ALA A 311 22.19 -14.62 -8.45
N GLN A 312 21.28 -15.34 -9.13
CA GLN A 312 19.95 -14.84 -9.42
C GLN A 312 19.12 -14.64 -8.15
N ALA A 313 19.20 -15.58 -7.20
CA ALA A 313 18.49 -15.49 -5.93
C ALA A 313 18.85 -14.21 -5.16
N ARG A 314 20.15 -13.91 -5.06
CA ARG A 314 20.69 -12.70 -4.43
C ARG A 314 20.11 -11.43 -5.07
N THR A 315 20.18 -11.33 -6.39
CA THR A 315 19.63 -10.17 -7.13
C THR A 315 18.14 -9.99 -6.86
N GLN A 316 17.38 -11.08 -6.83
CA GLN A 316 15.94 -11.01 -6.59
C GLN A 316 15.61 -10.61 -5.14
N TYR A 317 16.34 -11.11 -4.14
CA TYR A 317 16.15 -10.65 -2.76
C TYR A 317 16.52 -9.18 -2.57
N GLN A 318 17.58 -8.69 -3.22
CA GLN A 318 17.94 -7.27 -3.20
C GLN A 318 16.81 -6.40 -3.80
N LEU A 319 16.28 -6.78 -4.96
CA LEU A 319 15.11 -6.11 -5.55
C LEU A 319 13.89 -6.15 -4.62
N ALA A 320 13.62 -7.28 -3.97
CA ALA A 320 12.52 -7.41 -3.03
C ALA A 320 12.63 -6.40 -1.88
N ILE A 321 13.82 -6.25 -1.29
CA ILE A 321 14.08 -5.31 -0.20
C ILE A 321 13.80 -3.87 -0.64
N GLU A 322 14.25 -3.48 -1.84
CA GLU A 322 14.02 -2.14 -2.38
C GLU A 322 12.54 -1.85 -2.64
N TYR A 323 11.83 -2.79 -3.28
CA TYR A 323 10.41 -2.63 -3.57
C TYR A 323 9.55 -2.64 -2.30
N LEU A 324 9.84 -3.52 -1.35
CA LEU A 324 9.10 -3.60 -0.08
C LEU A 324 9.32 -2.34 0.77
N LYS A 325 10.54 -1.79 0.77
CA LYS A 325 10.81 -0.47 1.36
C LYS A 325 9.96 0.64 0.72
N LYS A 326 9.84 0.66 -0.61
CA LYS A 326 9.01 1.64 -1.34
C LYS A 326 7.52 1.46 -1.06
N SER A 327 7.04 0.22 -1.00
CA SER A 327 5.64 -0.09 -0.65
C SER A 327 5.28 0.30 0.79
N GLY A 328 6.29 0.34 1.65
CA GLY A 328 6.16 0.59 3.07
C GLY A 328 5.81 -0.63 3.91
N SER A 329 5.94 -1.86 3.39
CA SER A 329 5.80 -3.07 4.19
C SER A 329 7.11 -3.43 4.91
N ALA A 330 7.23 -2.98 6.17
CA ALA A 330 8.43 -3.22 6.97
C ALA A 330 8.61 -4.69 7.34
N ALA A 331 7.53 -5.40 7.67
CA ALA A 331 7.59 -6.82 8.03
C ALA A 331 8.08 -7.69 6.86
N ASP A 332 7.58 -7.42 5.66
CA ASP A 332 8.01 -8.17 4.48
C ASP A 332 9.44 -7.80 4.06
N GLN A 333 9.85 -6.55 4.25
CA GLN A 333 11.24 -6.14 4.06
C GLN A 333 12.20 -6.94 4.96
N VAL A 334 11.84 -7.12 6.24
CA VAL A 334 12.59 -7.96 7.19
C VAL A 334 12.65 -9.41 6.71
N SER A 335 11.53 -9.96 6.24
CA SER A 335 11.47 -11.32 5.69
C SER A 335 12.43 -11.51 4.50
N ALA A 336 12.48 -10.54 3.58
CA ALA A 336 13.39 -10.57 2.43
C ALA A 336 14.87 -10.43 2.86
N LEU A 337 15.18 -9.56 3.83
CA LEU A 337 16.52 -9.43 4.40
C LEU A 337 16.98 -10.71 5.10
N ASN A 338 16.10 -11.37 5.86
CA ASN A 338 16.39 -12.64 6.51
C ASN A 338 16.73 -13.73 5.48
N LYS A 339 15.94 -13.82 4.40
CA LYS A 339 16.23 -14.77 3.30
C LYS A 339 17.55 -14.47 2.58
N LEU A 340 17.87 -13.20 2.38
CA LEU A 340 19.18 -12.80 1.85
C LEU A 340 20.31 -13.22 2.80
N ALA A 341 20.16 -12.97 4.10
CA ALA A 341 21.16 -13.37 5.10
C ALA A 341 21.38 -14.89 5.14
N GLU A 342 20.30 -15.67 5.06
CA GLU A 342 20.37 -17.14 4.95
C GLU A 342 21.11 -17.59 3.67
N LEU A 343 20.81 -16.98 2.53
CA LEU A 343 21.50 -17.26 1.27
C LEU A 343 23.00 -16.99 1.38
N GLU A 344 23.38 -15.81 1.88
CA GLU A 344 24.79 -15.45 2.04
C GLU A 344 25.51 -16.36 3.04
N PHE A 345 24.82 -16.81 4.08
CA PHE A 345 25.37 -17.78 5.03
C PHE A 345 25.64 -19.14 4.37
N ILE A 346 24.73 -19.62 3.51
CA ILE A 346 24.90 -20.88 2.74
C ILE A 346 26.08 -20.75 1.76
N GLU A 347 26.26 -19.58 1.14
CA GLU A 347 27.40 -19.32 0.24
C GLU A 347 28.69 -18.93 0.98
N HIS A 348 28.75 -19.07 2.31
CA HIS A 348 29.92 -18.73 3.15
C HIS A 348 30.35 -17.26 3.09
N ASN A 349 29.47 -16.37 2.65
CA ASN A 349 29.64 -14.92 2.60
C ASN A 349 29.24 -14.30 3.95
N TYR A 350 29.92 -14.70 5.03
CA TYR A 350 29.50 -14.38 6.40
C TYR A 350 29.39 -12.88 6.70
N ARG A 351 30.23 -12.05 6.06
CA ARG A 351 30.17 -10.59 6.22
C ARG A 351 28.86 -10.02 5.66
N GLN A 352 28.44 -10.49 4.49
CA GLN A 352 27.20 -10.08 3.83
C GLN A 352 25.98 -10.63 4.59
N ALA A 353 26.06 -11.88 5.05
CA ALA A 353 25.04 -12.49 5.90
C ALA A 353 24.80 -11.66 7.16
N TYR A 354 25.87 -11.30 7.87
CA TYR A 354 25.81 -10.47 9.08
C TYR A 354 25.20 -9.09 8.79
N ALA A 355 25.61 -8.44 7.69
CA ALA A 355 25.10 -7.12 7.32
C ALA A 355 23.57 -7.15 7.08
N ALA A 356 23.08 -8.14 6.33
CA ALA A 356 21.65 -8.30 6.06
C ALA A 356 20.85 -8.62 7.33
N ALA A 357 21.31 -9.57 8.16
CA ALA A 357 20.64 -9.93 9.42
C ALA A 357 20.64 -8.76 10.43
N SER A 358 21.74 -8.00 10.52
CA SER A 358 21.81 -6.81 11.36
C SER A 358 20.81 -5.75 10.92
N GLN A 359 20.66 -5.54 9.61
CA GLN A 359 19.68 -4.61 9.06
C GLN A 359 18.24 -5.06 9.40
N SER A 360 17.93 -6.36 9.32
CA SER A 360 16.64 -6.90 9.77
C SER A 360 16.37 -6.56 11.23
N VAL A 361 17.33 -6.82 12.13
CA VAL A 361 17.20 -6.52 13.58
C VAL A 361 16.93 -5.05 13.82
N VAL A 362 17.61 -4.15 13.10
CA VAL A 362 17.37 -2.70 13.21
C VAL A 362 15.91 -2.35 12.89
N ILE A 363 15.38 -2.87 11.77
CA ILE A 363 13.99 -2.61 11.36
C ILE A 363 13.01 -3.20 12.39
N VAL A 364 13.23 -4.45 12.80
CA VAL A 364 12.40 -5.13 13.81
C VAL A 364 12.29 -4.31 15.09
N ASN A 365 13.41 -3.82 15.62
CA ASN A 365 13.44 -3.01 16.84
C ASN A 365 12.77 -1.65 16.63
N GLN A 366 13.11 -0.92 15.55
CA GLN A 366 12.56 0.42 15.29
C GLN A 366 11.05 0.41 15.05
N LYS A 367 10.56 -0.62 14.35
CA LYS A 367 9.16 -0.77 13.94
C LYS A 367 8.36 -1.65 14.93
N LYS A 368 9.01 -2.12 16.01
CA LYS A 368 8.44 -2.99 17.06
C LYS A 368 7.72 -4.21 16.47
N LEU A 369 8.38 -4.93 15.56
CA LEU A 369 7.78 -6.08 14.85
C LEU A 369 7.95 -7.37 15.67
N THR A 370 7.31 -7.41 16.84
CA THR A 370 7.54 -8.44 17.88
C THR A 370 7.37 -9.88 17.40
N HIS A 371 6.46 -10.13 16.45
CA HIS A 371 6.25 -11.46 15.87
C HIS A 371 7.44 -11.97 15.03
N LEU A 372 8.37 -11.09 14.64
CA LEU A 372 9.59 -11.43 13.89
C LEU A 372 10.85 -11.46 14.74
N ASP A 373 10.77 -11.09 16.02
CA ASP A 373 11.93 -11.01 16.93
C ASP A 373 12.64 -12.36 16.96
N GLN A 374 11.95 -13.41 17.39
CA GLN A 374 12.54 -14.72 17.64
C GLN A 374 13.31 -15.26 16.42
N GLN A 375 12.69 -15.25 15.24
CA GLN A 375 13.32 -15.73 14.01
C GLN A 375 14.54 -14.89 13.64
N THR A 376 14.40 -13.56 13.66
CA THR A 376 15.44 -12.64 13.19
C THR A 376 16.67 -12.66 14.11
N PHE A 377 16.47 -12.65 15.44
CA PHE A 377 17.57 -12.71 16.39
C PHE A 377 18.28 -14.06 16.37
N ALA A 378 17.53 -15.17 16.26
CA ALA A 378 18.13 -16.51 16.14
C ALA A 378 19.01 -16.63 14.88
N LEU A 379 18.59 -16.04 13.76
CA LEU A 379 19.39 -15.99 12.54
C LEU A 379 20.69 -15.19 12.73
N LEU A 380 20.62 -14.00 13.36
CA LEU A 380 21.82 -13.20 13.64
C LEU A 380 22.81 -13.97 14.53
N SER A 381 22.35 -14.54 15.64
CA SER A 381 23.22 -15.32 16.55
C SER A 381 23.85 -16.53 15.86
N LYS A 382 23.13 -17.19 14.96
CA LYS A 382 23.68 -18.29 14.15
C LYS A 382 24.83 -17.82 13.25
N ILE A 383 24.73 -16.64 12.67
CA ILE A 383 25.76 -16.06 11.80
C ILE A 383 26.98 -15.61 12.61
N GLU A 384 26.77 -14.99 13.77
CA GLU A 384 27.85 -14.54 14.66
C GLU A 384 28.74 -15.69 15.14
N ASN A 385 28.17 -16.86 15.44
CA ASN A 385 28.90 -18.05 15.86
C ASN A 385 29.80 -18.68 14.77
N LYS A 386 29.79 -18.16 13.55
CA LYS A 386 30.61 -18.63 12.41
C LYS A 386 31.62 -17.58 11.92
N ARG A 387 31.58 -16.38 12.48
CA ARG A 387 32.53 -15.30 12.19
C ARG A 387 33.73 -15.42 13.12
#